data_AF-A0AAD0BZG1-F1
#
_entry.id   AF-A0AAD0BZG1-F1
#
_cell.length_a   1.000
_cell.length_b   1.000
_cell.length_c   1.000
_cell.angle_alpha   90.00
_cell.angle_beta   90.00
_cell.angle_gamma   90.00
#
_symmetry.space_group_name_H-M   'P 1'
#
loop_
_entity.id
_entity.type
_entity.pdbx_description
1 polymer ?
#
loop_
_entity_poly.entity_id
_entity_poly.type
_entity_poly.pdbx_seq_one_letter_code
_entity_poly.pdbx_strand_id
1 'polypeptide(L)'
;MGPELGWMQWLIWGIGTLVFGAIIVGVFIAAWRAGKRPPEQLSAARHVAREQALPDSVQAELAALNQRKDNGQLSEMEYEQLRAKVLSR
;
A
#
# COMPACT_ATOMS: atom_id res chain seq x y z
N MET A 1 -29.35 -3.39 46.61
CA MET A 1 -28.44 -3.32 45.46
C MET A 1 -27.96 -1.89 45.39
N GLY A 2 -26.82 -1.61 46.01
CA GLY A 2 -26.37 -0.25 46.28
C GLY A 2 -26.04 0.51 45.00
N PRO A 3 -26.38 1.82 44.92
CA PRO A 3 -26.13 2.66 43.74
C PRO A 3 -24.63 2.79 43.38
N GLU A 4 -23.74 2.38 44.28
CA GLU A 4 -22.29 2.35 44.08
C GLU A 4 -21.83 1.42 42.93
N LEU A 5 -22.53 0.31 42.64
CA LEU A 5 -22.16 -0.55 41.50
C LEU A 5 -22.38 0.14 40.14
N GLY A 6 -23.41 0.99 40.03
CA GLY A 6 -23.77 1.66 38.79
C GLY A 6 -22.78 2.76 38.41
N TRP A 7 -22.30 3.52 39.40
CA TRP A 7 -21.37 4.64 39.14
C TRP A 7 -19.99 4.15 38.69
N MET A 8 -19.47 3.10 39.34
CA MET A 8 -18.18 2.51 38.96
C MET A 8 -18.24 1.83 37.59
N GLN A 9 -19.36 1.20 37.25
CA GLN A 9 -19.57 0.63 35.92
C GLN A 9 -19.63 1.71 34.83
N TRP A 10 -20.29 2.83 35.09
CA TRP A 10 -20.29 3.99 34.18
C TRP A 10 -18.89 4.57 33.96
N LEU A 11 -18.08 4.64 35.02
CA LEU A 11 -16.68 5.04 34.91
C LEU A 11 -15.87 4.09 34.02
N ILE A 12 -15.98 2.78 34.23
CA ILE A 12 -15.27 1.77 33.44
C ILE A 12 -15.70 1.83 31.97
N TRP A 13 -17.00 1.96 31.72
CA TRP A 13 -17.54 2.06 30.37
C TRP A 13 -17.09 3.36 29.67
N GLY A 14 -17.10 4.48 30.40
CA GLY A 14 -16.62 5.77 29.91
C GLY A 14 -15.12 5.76 29.59
N ILE A 15 -14.30 5.19 30.47
CA ILE A 15 -12.85 5.05 30.25
C ILE A 15 -12.58 4.13 29.06
N GLY A 16 -13.24 2.97 28.98
CA GLY A 16 -13.07 2.04 27.87
C GLY A 16 -13.43 2.68 26.52
N THR A 17 -14.53 3.43 26.48
CA THR A 17 -14.96 4.15 25.28
C THR A 17 -13.98 5.26 24.90
N LEU A 18 -13.46 6.02 25.86
CA LEU A 18 -12.46 7.05 25.63
C LEU A 18 -11.15 6.46 25.09
N VAL A 19 -10.66 5.37 25.69
CA VAL A 19 -9.43 4.69 25.24
C VAL A 19 -9.62 4.16 23.82
N PHE A 20 -10.74 3.50 23.54
CA PHE A 20 -11.03 2.99 22.20
C PHE A 20 -11.13 4.11 21.16
N GLY A 21 -11.83 5.21 21.48
CA GLY A 21 -11.90 6.40 20.63
C GLY A 21 -10.53 7.03 20.38
N ALA A 22 -9.69 7.14 21.42
CA ALA A 22 -8.33 7.66 21.30
C ALA A 22 -7.44 6.79 20.39
N ILE A 23 -7.59 5.47 20.46
CA ILE A 23 -6.87 4.55 19.56
C ILE A 23 -7.31 4.78 18.11
N ILE A 24 -8.61 4.86 17.83
CA ILE A 24 -9.12 5.10 16.47
C ILE A 24 -8.58 6.42 15.92
N VAL A 25 -8.70 7.50 16.70
CA VAL A 25 -8.19 8.81 16.30
C VAL A 25 -6.68 8.78 16.09
N GLY A 26 -5.94 8.08 16.96
CA GLY A 26 -4.50 7.88 16.83
C GLY A 26 -4.11 7.15 15.54
N VAL A 27 -4.81 6.08 15.19
CA VAL A 27 -4.61 5.35 13.92
C VAL A 27 -4.95 6.23 12.73
N PHE A 28 -6.04 7.00 12.78
CA PHE A 28 -6.45 7.89 11.71
C PHE A 28 -5.43 9.02 11.48
N ILE A 29 -4.93 9.62 12.56
CA ILE A 29 -3.86 10.62 12.51
C ILE A 29 -2.56 9.99 11.99
N ALA A 30 -2.22 8.77 12.43
CA ALA A 30 -1.03 8.07 11.96
C ALA A 30 -1.12 7.74 10.46
N ALA A 31 -2.28 7.27 9.99
CA ALA A 31 -2.55 7.01 8.57
C ALA A 31 -2.53 8.31 7.75
N TRP A 32 -3.16 9.39 8.25
CA TRP A 32 -3.13 10.69 7.60
C TRP A 32 -1.72 11.29 7.56
N ARG A 33 -0.95 11.12 8.64
CA ARG A 33 0.46 11.51 8.72
C ARG A 33 1.34 10.64 7.83
N ALA A 34 1.03 9.35 7.65
CA ALA A 34 1.71 8.49 6.70
C ALA A 34 1.37 8.86 5.25
N GLY A 35 0.14 9.31 4.97
CA GLY A 35 -0.26 9.83 3.67
C GLY A 35 0.25 11.25 3.38
N LYS A 36 0.49 12.08 4.40
CA LYS A 36 1.13 13.40 4.30
C LYS A 36 2.65 13.34 4.32
N ARG A 37 3.26 12.30 4.90
CA ARG A 37 4.65 11.99 4.65
C ARG A 37 4.73 11.69 3.16
N PRO A 38 5.54 12.45 2.38
CA PRO A 38 5.72 12.15 0.97
C PRO A 38 6.04 10.65 0.92
N PRO A 39 5.34 9.87 0.08
CA PRO A 39 5.50 8.44 0.07
C PRO A 39 7.01 8.22 0.03
N GLU A 40 7.55 7.58 1.06
CA GLU A 40 8.86 6.98 0.94
C GLU A 40 8.69 5.91 -0.13
N GLN A 41 8.61 6.35 -1.39
CA GLN A 41 8.84 5.54 -2.54
C GLN A 41 10.26 5.08 -2.33
N LEU A 42 10.35 3.91 -1.69
CA LEU A 42 11.17 2.82 -2.12
C LEU A 42 12.47 3.38 -2.69
N SER A 43 13.43 3.71 -1.82
CA SER A 43 14.82 3.92 -2.24
C SER A 43 15.22 2.81 -3.24
N ALA A 44 14.72 1.59 -3.05
CA ALA A 44 14.77 0.49 -4.00
C ALA A 44 14.09 0.75 -5.37
N ALA A 45 12.89 1.31 -5.47
CA ALA A 45 12.25 1.61 -6.76
C ALA A 45 12.93 2.78 -7.50
N ARG A 46 13.52 3.72 -6.76
CA ARG A 46 14.29 4.83 -7.34
C ARG A 46 15.68 4.39 -7.81
N HIS A 47 16.30 3.46 -7.09
CA HIS A 47 17.52 2.78 -7.53
C HIS A 47 17.23 1.88 -8.74
N VAL A 48 16.15 1.11 -8.71
CA VAL A 48 15.68 0.32 -9.86
C VAL A 48 15.36 1.21 -11.06
N ALA A 49 14.73 2.38 -10.88
CA ALA A 49 14.46 3.29 -12.00
C ALA A 49 15.72 3.99 -12.55
N ARG A 50 16.79 4.12 -11.75
CA ARG A 50 18.10 4.63 -12.23
C ARG A 50 18.96 3.55 -12.87
N GLU A 51 18.97 2.35 -12.32
CA GLU A 51 19.74 1.22 -12.85
C GLU A 51 19.06 0.58 -14.06
N GLN A 52 17.74 0.47 -14.05
CA GLN A 52 16.91 0.11 -15.20
C GLN A 52 16.46 1.36 -15.94
N ALA A 53 17.37 2.31 -16.20
CA ALA A 53 17.16 3.31 -17.24
C ALA A 53 17.14 2.61 -18.62
N LEU A 54 16.15 1.73 -18.79
CA LEU A 54 15.73 1.14 -20.04
C LEU A 54 15.18 2.31 -20.87
N PRO A 55 15.52 2.37 -22.17
CA PRO A 55 15.00 3.39 -23.07
C PRO A 55 13.48 3.49 -22.93
N ASP A 56 12.92 4.72 -22.97
CA ASP A 56 11.49 4.96 -22.79
C ASP A 56 10.61 4.11 -23.74
N SER A 57 11.15 3.75 -24.90
CA SER A 57 10.53 2.81 -25.86
C SER A 57 10.34 1.40 -25.30
N VAL A 58 11.32 0.88 -24.56
CA VAL A 58 11.31 -0.46 -23.96
C VAL A 58 10.34 -0.51 -22.77
N GLN A 59 10.25 0.58 -21.99
CA GLN A 59 9.27 0.70 -20.91
C GLN A 59 7.83 0.79 -21.45
N ALA A 60 7.60 1.53 -22.54
CA ALA A 60 6.30 1.59 -23.20
C ALA A 60 5.88 0.23 -23.76
N GLU A 61 6.82 -0.54 -24.33
CA GLU A 61 6.57 -1.87 -24.87
C GLU A 61 6.29 -2.89 -23.74
N LEU A 62 7.01 -2.82 -22.62
CA LEU A 62 6.74 -3.61 -21.40
C LEU A 62 5.38 -3.27 -20.77
N ALA A 63 5.01 -1.99 -20.72
CA ALA A 63 3.71 -1.57 -20.19
C ALA A 63 2.55 -2.06 -21.07
N ALA A 64 2.70 -1.98 -22.40
CA ALA A 64 1.73 -2.54 -23.34
C ALA A 64 1.62 -4.07 -23.20
N LEU A 65 2.73 -4.76 -22.94
CA LEU A 65 2.75 -6.19 -22.69
C LEU A 65 2.04 -6.56 -21.38
N ASN A 66 2.29 -5.80 -20.31
CA ASN A 66 1.66 -6.02 -19.01
C ASN A 66 0.14 -5.77 -19.06
N GLN A 67 -0.29 -4.75 -19.80
CA GLN A 67 -1.72 -4.49 -20.03
C GLN A 67 -2.42 -5.65 -20.75
N ARG A 68 -1.74 -6.33 -21.68
CA ARG A 68 -2.28 -7.51 -22.37
C ARG A 68 -2.36 -8.73 -21.46
N LYS A 69 -1.37 -8.93 -20.57
CA LYS A 69 -1.42 -9.95 -19.52
C LYS A 69 -2.58 -9.70 -18.55
N ASP A 70 -2.75 -8.46 -18.10
CA ASP A 70 -3.80 -8.09 -17.15
C ASP A 70 -5.21 -8.20 -17.76
N ASN A 71 -5.33 -8.02 -19.07
CA ASN A 71 -6.55 -8.30 -19.83
C ASN A 71 -6.79 -9.80 -20.09
N GLY A 72 -5.95 -10.69 -19.56
CA GLY A 72 -6.05 -12.14 -19.72
C GLY A 72 -5.73 -12.64 -21.14
N GLN A 73 -5.13 -11.79 -21.98
CA GLN A 73 -4.79 -12.12 -23.37
C GLN A 73 -3.40 -12.76 -23.51
N LEU A 74 -2.61 -12.80 -22.43
CA LEU A 74 -1.26 -13.37 -22.39
C LEU A 74 -1.13 -14.32 -21.21
N SER A 75 -0.68 -15.56 -21.46
CA SER A 75 -0.31 -16.50 -20.41
C SER A 75 0.97 -16.05 -19.71
N GLU A 76 1.14 -16.35 -18.42
CA GLU A 76 2.33 -15.96 -17.63
C GLU A 76 3.63 -16.39 -18.30
N MET A 77 3.67 -17.58 -18.91
CA MET A 77 4.85 -18.08 -19.60
C MET A 77 5.21 -17.28 -20.86
N GLU A 78 4.21 -16.84 -21.62
CA GLU A 78 4.43 -16.03 -22.83
C GLU A 78 4.85 -14.60 -22.46
N TYR A 79 4.30 -14.07 -21.37
CA TYR A 79 4.70 -12.79 -20.80
C TYR A 79 6.17 -12.79 -20.38
N GLU A 80 6.63 -13.82 -19.68
CA GLU A 80 8.03 -13.91 -19.24
C GLU A 80 9.01 -14.03 -20.42
N GLN A 81 8.68 -14.80 -21.45
CA GLN A 81 9.51 -14.91 -22.66
C GLN A 81 9.59 -13.58 -23.43
N LEU A 82 8.47 -12.89 -23.59
CA LEU A 82 8.43 -11.59 -24.28
C LEU A 82 9.12 -10.50 -23.46
N ARG A 83 8.97 -10.52 -22.14
CA ARG A 83 9.70 -9.64 -21.22
C ARG A 83 11.21 -9.84 -21.34
N ALA A 84 11.69 -11.09 -21.35
CA ALA A 84 13.11 -11.39 -21.52
C ALA A 84 13.65 -10.91 -22.87
N LYS A 85 12.87 -11.07 -23.95
CA LYS A 85 13.23 -10.62 -25.30
C LYS A 85 13.30 -9.10 -25.43
N VAL A 86 12.42 -8.38 -24.73
CA VAL A 86 12.37 -6.90 -24.72
C VAL A 86 13.50 -6.33 -23.84
N LEU A 87 13.85 -7.00 -22.75
CA LEU A 87 14.98 -6.64 -21.88
C LEU A 87 16.36 -6.99 -22.47
N SER A 88 16.45 -7.95 -23.40
CA SER A 88 17.70 -8.38 -24.02
C SER A 88 18.10 -7.56 -25.27
N ARG A 89 17.38 -6.47 -25.58
CA ARG A 89 17.56 -5.64 -26.78
C ARG A 89 18.24 -4.32 -26.43
#